data_AF-A0AAU1QGS0-F1
#
_entry.id   AF-A0AAU1QGS0-F1
#
_cell.length_a   1.000
_cell.length_b   1.000
_cell.length_c   1.000
_cell.angle_alpha   90.00
_cell.angle_beta   90.00
_cell.angle_gamma   90.00
#
_symmetry.space_group_name_H-M   'P 1'
#
loop_
_entity.id
_entity.type
_entity.pdbx_description
1 polymer ?
#
loop_
_entity_poly.entity_id
_entity_poly.type
_entity_poly.pdbx_seq_one_letter_code
_entity_poly.pdbx_strand_id
1 'polypeptide(L)'
;MVVALISVTTGCTDTSPASSRPSHDTTRGKHVVPLPLDRYRPSEQQRLQLATAQHTLIGKCTSRYGLHWAVPKRAGLRFEDPYFQFGVIDEQDAVRYGFHPAPEQQDDDGDLALALQLNKLSAEERAVVEGWKGMKPRGTDGAAPITAYRDKAVLPYGCLGEAVQLLEHGTHQLNPASGVVADMQRGGSETIASLRLSELAADAAYQTRRGLPYRDLAAKWSSCMKRSGFDSPDPESAREEPRWNPNTAPSTTEIRTAVADAKCLVATDFLRQAAALQAHEEEKMIKQNTAELQEVRDNLNARLKNATALLSSP
;
A
#
# COMPACT_ATOMS: atom_id res chain seq x y z
N MET A 1 68.47 -42.00 17.20
CA MET A 1 69.02 -41.18 16.10
C MET A 1 67.89 -41.02 15.08
N VAL A 2 67.38 -39.80 14.97
CA VAL A 2 66.40 -39.25 14.00
C VAL A 2 65.10 -40.03 13.78
N VAL A 3 64.03 -39.59 14.47
CA VAL A 3 62.65 -39.73 13.97
C VAL A 3 62.06 -38.32 13.90
N ALA A 4 61.79 -37.88 12.67
CA ALA A 4 61.24 -36.58 12.35
C ALA A 4 59.76 -36.52 12.75
N LEU A 5 59.40 -35.58 13.63
CA LEU A 5 58.01 -35.21 13.86
C LEU A 5 57.58 -34.23 12.75
N ILE A 6 56.59 -34.66 11.97
CA ILE A 6 55.88 -33.85 10.99
C ILE A 6 54.88 -32.97 11.76
N SER A 7 55.16 -31.67 11.85
CA SER A 7 54.22 -30.68 12.38
C SER A 7 53.19 -30.34 11.30
N VAL A 8 51.98 -30.90 11.41
CA VAL A 8 50.83 -30.47 10.61
C VAL A 8 50.27 -29.20 11.23
N THR A 9 50.58 -28.04 10.67
CA THR A 9 49.90 -26.78 10.99
C THR A 9 48.55 -26.77 10.29
N THR A 10 47.49 -27.20 10.98
CA THR A 10 46.12 -26.87 10.58
C THR A 10 45.92 -25.37 10.82
N GLY A 11 46.01 -24.59 9.74
CA GLY A 11 45.66 -23.18 9.75
C GLY A 11 44.17 -23.03 10.04
N CYS A 12 43.82 -22.37 11.14
CA CYS A 12 42.49 -21.83 11.34
C CYS A 12 42.28 -20.74 10.28
N THR A 13 41.45 -21.02 9.28
CA THR A 13 40.85 -19.97 8.47
C THR A 13 39.90 -19.20 9.37
N ASP A 14 40.33 -18.03 9.84
CA ASP A 14 39.48 -16.99 10.41
C ASP A 14 38.52 -16.51 9.31
N THR A 15 37.48 -17.29 9.06
CA THR A 15 36.30 -16.79 8.36
C THR A 15 35.56 -15.94 9.38
N SER A 16 35.97 -14.67 9.49
CA SER A 16 35.11 -13.64 10.07
C SER A 16 33.73 -13.81 9.43
N PRO A 17 32.66 -14.04 10.20
CA PRO A 17 31.34 -14.01 9.62
C PRO A 17 31.20 -12.62 9.02
N ALA A 18 31.05 -12.57 7.69
CA ALA A 18 30.66 -11.35 7.01
C ALA A 18 29.47 -10.81 7.79
N SER A 19 29.68 -9.67 8.43
CA SER A 19 28.67 -8.94 9.19
C SER A 19 27.42 -8.88 8.31
N SER A 20 26.46 -9.75 8.62
CA SER A 20 25.16 -9.73 8.02
C SER A 20 24.62 -8.36 8.36
N ARG A 21 24.60 -7.45 7.37
CA ARG A 21 23.80 -6.23 7.45
C ARG A 21 22.47 -6.64 8.07
N PRO A 22 21.98 -5.93 9.09
CA PRO A 22 20.68 -6.25 9.65
C PRO A 22 19.70 -6.26 8.49
N SER A 23 19.09 -7.42 8.24
CA SER A 23 17.92 -7.49 7.38
C SER A 23 16.93 -6.47 7.95
N HIS A 24 16.54 -5.48 7.14
CA HIS A 24 15.43 -4.60 7.46
C HIS A 24 14.14 -5.43 7.41
N ASP A 25 13.94 -6.23 8.45
CA ASP A 25 12.74 -6.95 8.75
C ASP A 25 12.70 -7.09 10.28
N THR A 26 12.10 -6.12 11.01
CA THR A 26 11.79 -6.30 12.45
C THR A 26 10.96 -5.23 13.19
N THR A 27 10.46 -4.14 12.59
CA THR A 27 9.69 -3.14 13.38
C THR A 27 8.26 -2.84 12.91
N ARG A 28 7.91 -3.12 11.65
CA ARG A 28 6.56 -2.82 11.14
C ARG A 28 5.46 -3.79 11.64
N GLY A 29 5.87 -4.96 12.17
CA GLY A 29 4.96 -6.06 12.57
C GLY A 29 4.52 -6.08 14.05
N LYS A 30 4.90 -5.12 14.90
CA LYS A 30 4.51 -5.13 16.32
C LYS A 30 3.23 -4.37 16.66
N HIS A 31 2.70 -3.58 15.73
CA HIS A 31 1.53 -2.71 15.98
C HIS A 31 0.37 -2.89 14.99
N VAL A 32 0.52 -3.72 13.95
CA VAL A 32 -0.59 -4.02 13.05
C VAL A 32 -1.48 -5.07 13.70
N VAL A 33 -2.60 -4.64 14.26
CA VAL A 33 -3.67 -5.56 14.65
C VAL A 33 -4.41 -5.95 13.35
N PRO A 34 -4.72 -7.23 13.08
CA PRO A 34 -5.57 -7.55 11.93
C PRO A 34 -7.00 -7.08 12.18
N LEU A 35 -7.61 -6.38 11.21
CA LEU A 35 -9.03 -6.00 11.27
C LEU A 35 -9.90 -6.95 10.44
N PRO A 36 -11.19 -7.12 10.80
CA PRO A 36 -12.08 -8.04 10.10
C PRO A 36 -12.21 -7.84 8.59
N LEU A 37 -12.13 -6.62 8.07
CA LEU A 37 -12.18 -6.34 6.63
C LEU A 37 -10.92 -6.79 5.89
N ASP A 38 -9.78 -6.97 6.58
CA ASP A 38 -8.53 -7.39 5.96
C ASP A 38 -8.61 -8.79 5.33
N ARG A 39 -9.56 -9.63 5.77
CA ARG A 39 -9.83 -10.95 5.16
C ARG A 39 -10.39 -10.89 3.73
N TYR A 40 -10.70 -9.70 3.23
CA TYR A 40 -11.15 -9.46 1.86
C TYR A 40 -10.11 -8.73 1.02
N ARG A 41 -9.00 -8.29 1.63
CA ARG A 41 -7.85 -7.71 0.93
C ARG A 41 -6.86 -8.81 0.51
N PRO A 42 -6.15 -8.64 -0.61
CA PRO A 42 -5.08 -9.56 -0.99
C PRO A 42 -3.89 -9.47 -0.02
N SER A 43 -3.34 -10.62 0.35
CA SER A 43 -2.08 -10.71 1.10
C SER A 43 -0.91 -10.11 0.32
N GLU A 44 0.24 -9.89 0.97
CA GLU A 44 1.45 -9.40 0.29
C GLU A 44 1.88 -10.32 -0.86
N GLN A 45 1.87 -11.62 -0.62
CA GLN A 45 2.21 -12.61 -1.63
C GLN A 45 1.21 -12.59 -2.80
N GLN A 46 -0.08 -12.50 -2.51
CA GLN A 46 -1.13 -12.41 -3.53
C GLN A 46 -0.98 -11.14 -4.38
N ARG A 47 -0.74 -9.99 -3.74
CA ARG A 47 -0.46 -8.73 -4.43
C ARG A 47 0.79 -8.83 -5.32
N LEU A 48 1.85 -9.49 -4.84
CA LEU A 48 3.09 -9.66 -5.61
C LEU A 48 2.84 -10.52 -6.85
N GLN A 49 2.07 -11.59 -6.69
CA GLN A 49 1.68 -12.45 -7.78
C GLN A 49 0.86 -11.70 -8.83
N LEU A 50 -0.15 -10.92 -8.40
CA LEU A 50 -0.99 -10.12 -9.29
C LEU A 50 -0.18 -9.05 -10.04
N ALA A 51 0.66 -8.28 -9.34
CA ALA A 51 1.53 -7.28 -9.95
C ALA A 51 2.53 -7.91 -10.94
N THR A 52 3.15 -9.03 -10.57
CA THR A 52 4.07 -9.77 -11.46
C THR A 52 3.35 -10.22 -12.74
N ALA A 53 2.14 -10.77 -12.61
CA ALA A 53 1.33 -11.18 -13.76
C ALA A 53 0.95 -9.98 -14.64
N GLN A 54 0.51 -8.87 -14.03
CA GLN A 54 0.17 -7.64 -14.75
C GLN A 54 1.37 -7.09 -15.53
N HIS A 55 2.53 -6.93 -14.90
CA HIS A 55 3.74 -6.45 -15.58
C HIS A 55 4.22 -7.42 -16.67
N THR A 56 4.04 -8.73 -16.51
CA THR A 56 4.34 -9.71 -17.55
C THR A 56 3.44 -9.53 -18.77
N LEU A 57 2.14 -9.30 -18.55
CA LEU A 57 1.19 -9.02 -19.64
C LEU A 57 1.47 -7.68 -20.32
N ILE A 58 1.76 -6.63 -19.55
CA ILE A 58 2.17 -5.33 -20.11
C ILE A 58 3.40 -5.53 -20.99
N GLY A 59 4.42 -6.28 -20.53
CA GLY A 59 5.63 -6.53 -21.32
C GLY A 59 5.38 -7.28 -22.62
N LYS A 60 4.48 -8.28 -22.62
CA LYS A 60 4.04 -8.98 -23.84
C LYS A 60 3.32 -8.03 -24.80
N CYS A 61 2.54 -7.09 -24.28
CA CYS A 61 1.85 -6.10 -25.10
C CYS A 61 2.82 -5.06 -25.68
N THR A 62 3.66 -4.45 -24.86
CA THR A 62 4.58 -3.37 -25.25
C THR A 62 5.64 -3.87 -26.23
N SER A 63 6.06 -5.14 -26.16
CA SER A 63 6.97 -5.72 -27.14
C SER A 63 6.40 -5.70 -28.56
N ARG A 64 5.07 -5.75 -28.72
CA ARG A 64 4.42 -5.57 -30.04
C ARG A 64 4.66 -4.18 -30.62
N TYR A 65 4.93 -3.18 -29.78
CA TYR A 65 5.26 -1.81 -30.20
C TYR A 65 6.78 -1.56 -30.24
N GLY A 66 7.60 -2.59 -29.95
CA GLY A 66 9.05 -2.45 -29.87
C GLY A 66 9.50 -1.68 -28.62
N LEU A 67 8.70 -1.71 -27.56
CA LEU A 67 9.01 -1.12 -26.25
C LEU A 67 9.44 -2.21 -25.26
N HIS A 68 10.52 -1.94 -24.55
CA HIS A 68 10.99 -2.80 -23.47
C HIS A 68 10.28 -2.44 -22.17
N TRP A 69 9.77 -3.46 -21.48
CA TRP A 69 9.10 -3.31 -20.19
C TRP A 69 9.75 -4.25 -19.18
N ALA A 70 10.12 -3.72 -18.02
CA ALA A 70 10.74 -4.52 -16.98
C ALA A 70 9.67 -5.12 -16.06
N VAL A 71 9.74 -6.43 -15.83
CA VAL A 71 8.94 -7.07 -14.79
C VAL A 71 9.61 -6.83 -13.43
N PRO A 72 8.93 -6.22 -12.45
CA PRO A 72 9.51 -5.94 -11.16
C PRO A 72 9.79 -7.26 -10.42
N LYS A 73 11.01 -7.37 -9.86
CA LYS A 73 11.42 -8.53 -9.04
C LYS A 73 10.87 -8.48 -7.61
N ARG A 74 10.34 -7.32 -7.22
CA ARG A 74 9.66 -7.05 -5.96
C ARG A 74 8.51 -6.13 -6.31
N ALA A 75 7.31 -6.48 -5.90
CA ALA A 75 6.20 -5.57 -6.05
C ALA A 75 6.36 -4.50 -4.96
N GLY A 76 6.29 -3.23 -5.37
CA GLY A 76 6.28 -2.08 -4.45
C GLY A 76 4.92 -1.99 -3.77
N LEU A 77 4.54 -3.03 -3.02
CA LEU A 77 3.20 -3.21 -2.50
C LEU A 77 3.09 -2.46 -1.20
N ARG A 78 2.60 -1.22 -1.26
CA ARG A 78 2.14 -0.56 -0.05
C ARG A 78 0.96 -1.34 0.50
N PHE A 79 1.05 -1.67 1.78
CA PHE A 79 -0.12 -1.98 2.57
C PHE A 79 -0.83 -0.64 2.81
N GLU A 80 -2.13 -0.56 2.54
CA GLU A 80 -2.94 0.43 3.26
C GLU A 80 -2.65 0.21 4.74
N ASP A 81 -2.22 1.25 5.46
CA ASP A 81 -2.17 1.18 6.91
C ASP A 81 -3.59 1.39 7.42
N PRO A 82 -4.32 0.34 7.83
CA PRO A 82 -5.69 0.51 8.32
C PRO A 82 -5.70 1.34 9.61
N TYR A 83 -4.53 1.62 10.21
CA TYR A 83 -4.36 2.44 11.39
C TYR A 83 -3.98 3.89 11.12
N PHE A 84 -3.83 4.29 9.85
CA PHE A 84 -3.59 5.69 9.51
C PHE A 84 -4.66 6.60 10.14
N GLN A 85 -5.92 6.14 10.17
CA GLN A 85 -7.06 6.81 10.80
C GLN A 85 -7.02 6.88 12.33
N PHE A 86 -6.04 6.26 13.00
CA PHE A 86 -5.99 6.13 14.47
C PHE A 86 -4.84 6.85 15.18
N GLY A 87 -3.95 7.52 14.47
CA GLY A 87 -2.86 8.24 15.16
C GLY A 87 -1.46 7.74 14.85
N VAL A 88 -1.32 6.53 14.30
CA VAL A 88 -0.08 5.77 14.52
C VAL A 88 1.10 6.41 13.84
N ILE A 89 2.07 6.76 14.67
CA ILE A 89 3.43 7.03 14.24
C ILE A 89 4.40 6.26 15.14
N ASP A 90 5.38 5.60 14.53
CA ASP A 90 6.48 4.98 15.27
C ASP A 90 7.33 6.09 15.92
N GLU A 91 7.83 5.86 17.14
CA GLU A 91 8.64 6.88 17.83
C GLU A 91 9.88 7.29 16.99
N GLN A 92 10.51 6.35 16.28
CA GLN A 92 11.68 6.64 15.45
C GLN A 92 11.31 7.47 14.22
N ASP A 93 10.13 7.22 13.63
CA ASP A 93 9.61 8.01 12.53
C ASP A 93 9.21 9.41 13.02
N ALA A 94 8.57 9.51 14.19
CA ALA A 94 8.22 10.79 14.82
C ALA A 94 9.44 11.67 15.10
N VAL A 95 10.56 11.07 15.53
CA VAL A 95 11.83 11.78 15.74
C VAL A 95 12.37 12.37 14.44
N ARG A 96 12.17 11.69 13.31
CA ARG A 96 12.76 12.07 12.01
C ARG A 96 11.85 12.98 11.19
N TYR A 97 10.55 12.74 11.23
CA TYR A 97 9.59 13.30 10.30
C TYR A 97 8.49 14.12 10.99
N GLY A 98 8.45 14.20 12.32
CA GLY A 98 7.33 14.86 13.00
C GLY A 98 6.03 14.14 12.67
N PHE A 99 4.96 14.84 12.30
CA PHE A 99 3.74 14.21 11.79
C PHE A 99 3.75 13.98 10.27
N HIS A 100 4.87 14.27 9.60
CA HIS A 100 4.99 14.00 8.17
C HIS A 100 5.14 12.49 7.94
N PRO A 101 4.57 11.98 6.83
CA PRO A 101 4.90 10.64 6.36
C PRO A 101 6.40 10.55 6.04
N ALA A 102 7.01 9.39 6.34
CA ALA A 102 8.36 9.08 5.89
C ALA A 102 8.43 9.15 4.34
N PRO A 103 9.58 9.46 3.72
CA PRO A 103 9.71 9.52 2.26
C PRO A 103 9.23 8.25 1.55
N GLU A 104 9.42 7.09 2.16
CA GLU A 104 8.95 5.80 1.66
C GLU A 104 7.40 5.62 1.75
N GLN A 105 6.71 6.53 2.44
CA GLN A 105 5.26 6.60 2.62
C GLN A 105 4.60 7.76 1.83
N GLN A 106 5.37 8.59 1.12
CA GLN A 106 4.86 9.77 0.40
C GLN A 106 4.39 9.47 -1.04
N ASP A 107 4.75 8.30 -1.59
CA ASP A 107 4.33 7.91 -2.93
C ASP A 107 2.97 7.19 -2.88
N ASP A 108 1.88 7.94 -3.09
CA ASP A 108 0.48 7.48 -3.10
C ASP A 108 0.04 6.78 -4.41
N ASP A 109 0.94 6.66 -5.38
CA ASP A 109 0.63 6.10 -6.70
C ASP A 109 0.72 4.56 -6.67
N GLY A 110 -0.35 3.87 -6.27
CA GLY A 110 -0.63 2.47 -6.62
C GLY A 110 0.59 1.54 -6.73
N ASP A 111 0.69 0.77 -7.83
CA ASP A 111 1.89 0.00 -8.15
C ASP A 111 3.07 0.95 -8.40
N LEU A 112 3.87 1.21 -7.36
CA LEU A 112 5.04 2.09 -7.42
C LEU A 112 6.00 1.69 -8.55
N ALA A 113 6.11 0.39 -8.88
CA ALA A 113 6.96 -0.05 -9.97
C ALA A 113 6.40 0.40 -11.32
N LEU A 114 5.08 0.37 -11.51
CA LEU A 114 4.40 0.94 -12.68
C LEU A 114 4.66 2.45 -12.78
N ALA A 115 4.44 3.21 -11.70
CA ALA A 115 4.62 4.66 -11.69
C ALA A 115 6.07 5.07 -12.05
N LEU A 116 7.07 4.42 -11.45
CA LEU A 116 8.48 4.69 -11.71
C LEU A 116 8.91 4.34 -13.14
N GLN A 117 8.29 3.34 -13.77
CA GLN A 117 8.56 3.01 -15.17
C GLN A 117 7.90 4.01 -16.12
N LEU A 118 6.65 4.39 -15.85
CA LEU A 118 5.91 5.36 -16.66
C LEU A 118 6.58 6.74 -16.69
N ASN A 119 7.26 7.15 -15.61
CA ASN A 119 7.99 8.42 -15.55
C ASN A 119 9.22 8.47 -16.47
N LYS A 120 9.65 7.34 -17.04
CA LYS A 120 10.79 7.26 -17.97
C LYS A 120 10.37 7.27 -19.44
N LEU A 121 9.07 7.22 -19.72
CA LEU A 121 8.53 7.13 -21.07
C LEU A 121 8.26 8.50 -21.69
N SER A 122 8.36 8.59 -23.02
CA SER A 122 7.81 9.73 -23.76
C SER A 122 6.27 9.78 -23.68
N ALA A 123 5.65 10.88 -24.08
CA ALA A 123 4.19 10.99 -24.14
C ALA A 123 3.55 9.94 -25.07
N GLU A 124 4.17 9.67 -26.22
CA GLU A 124 3.74 8.66 -27.18
C GLU A 124 3.91 7.23 -26.63
N GLU A 125 5.03 6.96 -25.97
CA GLU A 125 5.28 5.65 -25.35
C GLU A 125 4.34 5.41 -24.18
N ARG A 126 4.06 6.45 -23.40
CA ARG A 126 3.09 6.42 -22.31
C ARG A 126 1.67 6.17 -22.82
N ALA A 127 1.30 6.72 -23.97
CA ALA A 127 0.03 6.42 -24.63
C ALA A 127 -0.11 4.94 -25.03
N VAL A 128 0.98 4.28 -25.43
CA VAL A 128 0.96 2.83 -25.70
C VAL A 128 0.64 2.04 -24.42
N VAL A 129 1.19 2.46 -23.28
CA VAL A 129 0.99 1.75 -22.00
C VAL A 129 -0.37 2.07 -21.37
N GLU A 130 -0.72 3.34 -21.21
CA GLU A 130 -1.91 3.79 -20.48
C GLU A 130 -3.16 3.94 -21.37
N GLY A 131 -3.00 3.93 -22.70
CA GLY A 131 -4.07 4.23 -23.65
C GLY A 131 -4.42 5.73 -23.71
N TRP A 132 -5.46 6.04 -24.47
CA TRP A 132 -5.96 7.42 -24.62
C TRP A 132 -7.46 7.58 -24.32
N LYS A 133 -8.19 6.47 -24.21
CA LYS A 133 -9.60 6.45 -23.82
C LYS A 133 -9.69 6.27 -22.29
N GLY A 134 -10.53 7.06 -21.64
CA GLY A 134 -10.58 7.16 -20.17
C GLY A 134 -9.82 8.40 -19.68
N MET A 135 -8.85 8.22 -18.79
CA MET A 135 -7.98 9.29 -18.26
C MET A 135 -6.78 9.48 -19.18
N LYS A 136 -6.49 10.72 -19.57
CA LYS A 136 -5.35 11.05 -20.42
C LYS A 136 -4.02 10.72 -19.72
N PRO A 137 -2.98 10.28 -20.45
CA PRO A 137 -1.66 10.09 -19.88
C PRO A 137 -1.10 11.35 -19.21
N ARG A 138 -0.42 11.18 -18.07
CA ARG A 138 0.19 12.31 -17.34
C ARG A 138 1.19 13.05 -18.25
N GLY A 139 1.14 14.39 -18.27
CA GLY A 139 2.00 15.22 -19.12
C GLY A 139 1.52 15.40 -20.56
N THR A 140 0.28 14.99 -20.88
CA THR A 140 -0.35 15.20 -22.19
C THR A 140 -1.45 16.28 -22.17
N ASP A 141 -1.37 17.21 -21.22
CA ASP A 141 -2.35 18.28 -21.07
C ASP A 141 -2.42 19.14 -22.33
N GLY A 142 -3.62 19.28 -22.90
CA GLY A 142 -3.84 20.00 -24.16
C GLY A 142 -3.46 19.24 -25.43
N ALA A 143 -2.89 18.03 -25.35
CA ALA A 143 -2.54 17.24 -26.53
C ALA A 143 -3.77 16.58 -27.19
N ALA A 144 -3.70 16.45 -28.52
CA ALA A 144 -4.66 15.66 -29.29
C ALA A 144 -4.45 14.15 -29.08
N PRO A 145 -5.48 13.30 -29.29
CA PRO A 145 -5.35 11.86 -29.15
C PRO A 145 -4.20 11.22 -29.92
N ILE A 146 -3.28 10.59 -29.19
CA ILE A 146 -2.26 9.70 -29.78
C ILE A 146 -2.95 8.37 -30.08
N THR A 147 -3.26 8.18 -31.36
CA THR A 147 -3.99 7.01 -31.87
C THR A 147 -3.09 5.99 -32.57
N ALA A 148 -1.83 6.33 -32.82
CA ALA A 148 -0.85 5.45 -33.42
C ALA A 148 0.57 5.69 -32.86
N TYR A 149 1.36 4.63 -32.81
CA TYR A 149 2.77 4.64 -32.44
C TYR A 149 3.55 3.70 -33.37
N ARG A 150 4.56 4.22 -34.08
CA ARG A 150 5.36 3.47 -35.07
C ARG A 150 4.49 2.63 -36.03
N ASP A 151 3.54 3.31 -36.68
CA ASP A 151 2.58 2.74 -37.65
C ASP A 151 1.63 1.67 -37.10
N LYS A 152 1.56 1.50 -35.77
CA LYS A 152 0.61 0.60 -35.10
C LYS A 152 -0.43 1.41 -34.35
N ALA A 153 -1.69 1.02 -34.49
CA ALA A 153 -2.77 1.62 -33.71
C ALA A 153 -2.50 1.45 -32.21
N VAL A 154 -2.66 2.52 -31.44
CA VAL A 154 -2.62 2.48 -29.97
C VAL A 154 -3.93 1.89 -29.47
N LEU A 155 -3.85 0.91 -28.56
CA LEU A 155 -5.05 0.33 -27.95
C LEU A 155 -5.82 1.41 -27.18
N PRO A 156 -7.17 1.44 -27.22
CA PRO A 156 -7.95 2.47 -26.55
C PRO A 156 -7.60 2.65 -25.06
N TYR A 157 -7.34 1.55 -24.34
CA TYR A 157 -6.95 1.55 -22.92
C TYR A 157 -5.50 1.09 -22.70
N GLY A 158 -4.71 1.09 -23.78
CA GLY A 158 -3.30 0.73 -23.76
C GLY A 158 -3.02 -0.72 -23.36
N CYS A 159 -1.75 -1.01 -23.18
CA CYS A 159 -1.28 -2.30 -22.67
C CYS A 159 -1.71 -2.57 -21.23
N LEU A 160 -1.93 -1.52 -20.43
CA LEU A 160 -2.49 -1.64 -19.09
C LEU A 160 -3.90 -2.22 -19.13
N GLY A 161 -4.77 -1.70 -20.01
CA GLY A 161 -6.14 -2.19 -20.14
C GLY A 161 -6.22 -3.61 -20.69
N GLU A 162 -5.36 -3.98 -21.64
CA GLU A 162 -5.27 -5.37 -22.12
C GLU A 162 -4.84 -6.32 -20.98
N ALA A 163 -3.85 -5.91 -20.17
CA ALA A 163 -3.40 -6.70 -19.02
C ALA A 163 -4.51 -6.88 -17.97
N VAL A 164 -5.25 -5.81 -17.67
CA VAL A 164 -6.41 -5.84 -16.78
C VAL A 164 -7.47 -6.78 -17.32
N GLN A 165 -7.87 -6.65 -18.59
CA GLN A 165 -8.90 -7.50 -19.19
C GLN A 165 -8.57 -9.00 -19.08
N LEU A 166 -7.30 -9.37 -19.28
CA LEU A 166 -6.85 -10.76 -19.18
C LEU A 166 -6.85 -11.26 -17.72
N LEU A 167 -6.48 -10.41 -16.75
CA LEU A 167 -6.52 -10.77 -15.33
C LEU A 167 -7.94 -10.83 -14.78
N GLU A 168 -8.84 -9.97 -15.29
CA GLU A 168 -10.25 -9.88 -14.91
C GLU A 168 -11.14 -10.94 -15.58
N HIS A 169 -10.58 -11.85 -16.38
CA HIS A 169 -11.40 -12.86 -17.04
C HIS A 169 -12.15 -13.74 -16.03
N GLY A 170 -13.48 -13.72 -16.09
CA GLY A 170 -14.35 -14.45 -15.16
C GLY A 170 -14.62 -13.75 -13.83
N THR A 171 -14.23 -12.48 -13.67
CA THR A 171 -14.70 -11.65 -12.55
C THR A 171 -16.11 -11.10 -12.83
N HIS A 172 -16.83 -10.80 -11.76
CA HIS A 172 -18.14 -10.17 -11.80
C HIS A 172 -18.04 -8.67 -11.56
N GLN A 173 -18.97 -7.92 -12.14
CA GLN A 173 -19.02 -6.48 -11.99
C GLN A 173 -19.52 -6.12 -10.58
N LEU A 174 -18.60 -5.60 -9.76
CA LEU A 174 -18.97 -4.98 -8.48
C LEU A 174 -19.77 -3.70 -8.74
N ASN A 175 -20.81 -3.48 -7.96
CA ASN A 175 -21.50 -2.19 -7.95
C ASN A 175 -20.50 -1.11 -7.51
N PRO A 176 -20.31 -0.02 -8.27
CA PRO A 176 -19.44 1.05 -7.83
C PRO A 176 -20.04 1.66 -6.56
N ALA A 177 -19.27 1.62 -5.47
CA ALA A 177 -19.57 2.43 -4.30
C ALA A 177 -19.72 3.91 -4.72
N SER A 178 -20.82 4.52 -4.31
CA SER A 178 -20.96 5.98 -4.21
C SER A 178 -20.59 6.77 -5.48
N GLY A 179 -21.06 6.35 -6.66
CA GLY A 179 -20.98 7.16 -7.89
C GLY A 179 -19.57 7.36 -8.45
N VAL A 180 -18.56 6.66 -7.91
CA VAL A 180 -17.20 6.69 -8.45
C VAL A 180 -17.17 5.83 -9.72
N VAL A 181 -17.11 6.49 -10.87
CA VAL A 181 -16.73 5.83 -12.13
C VAL A 181 -15.22 5.61 -12.10
N ALA A 182 -14.77 4.64 -11.31
CA ALA A 182 -13.41 4.12 -11.48
C ALA A 182 -13.31 3.63 -12.94
N ASP A 183 -12.21 3.94 -13.61
CA ASP A 183 -11.99 3.42 -14.96
C ASP A 183 -11.77 1.91 -14.88
N MET A 184 -12.86 1.15 -14.87
CA MET A 184 -12.87 -0.31 -14.77
C MET A 184 -11.95 -0.95 -15.81
N GLN A 185 -11.75 -0.29 -16.95
CA GLN A 185 -10.95 -0.82 -18.04
C GLN A 185 -9.44 -0.68 -17.79
N ARG A 186 -9.00 0.13 -16.82
CA ARG A 186 -7.59 0.22 -16.39
C ARG A 186 -7.35 -0.18 -14.94
N GLY A 187 -8.39 -0.18 -14.09
CA GLY A 187 -8.31 -0.59 -12.69
C GLY A 187 -8.88 -1.98 -12.39
N GLY A 188 -9.77 -2.50 -13.24
CA GLY A 188 -10.43 -3.78 -13.04
C GLY A 188 -11.36 -3.82 -11.82
N SER A 189 -11.75 -5.03 -11.40
CA SER A 189 -12.54 -5.25 -10.18
C SER A 189 -11.76 -4.92 -8.91
N GLU A 190 -10.42 -4.91 -8.95
CA GLU A 190 -9.56 -4.56 -7.82
C GLU A 190 -9.83 -3.15 -7.31
N THR A 191 -9.85 -2.17 -8.22
CA THR A 191 -10.02 -0.76 -7.83
C THR A 191 -11.37 -0.56 -7.14
N ILE A 192 -12.44 -1.19 -7.65
CA ILE A 192 -13.76 -1.10 -7.03
C ILE A 192 -13.77 -1.78 -5.67
N ALA A 193 -13.19 -2.99 -5.57
CA ALA A 193 -13.09 -3.72 -4.32
C ALA A 193 -12.30 -2.93 -3.26
N SER A 194 -11.16 -2.34 -3.63
CA SER A 194 -10.34 -1.52 -2.75
C SER A 194 -11.12 -0.31 -2.26
N LEU A 195 -11.74 0.45 -3.16
CA LEU A 195 -12.56 1.62 -2.80
C LEU A 195 -13.68 1.24 -1.83
N ARG A 196 -14.37 0.12 -2.10
CA ARG A 196 -15.45 -0.36 -1.25
C ARG A 196 -14.97 -0.79 0.14
N LEU A 197 -13.87 -1.53 0.21
CA LEU A 197 -13.28 -1.96 1.48
C LEU A 197 -12.77 -0.77 2.30
N SER A 198 -12.23 0.26 1.64
CA SER A 198 -11.77 1.48 2.30
C SER A 198 -12.93 2.36 2.76
N GLU A 199 -14.06 2.40 2.02
CA GLU A 199 -15.30 3.03 2.47
C GLU A 199 -15.87 2.34 3.72
N LEU A 200 -16.01 1.00 3.71
CA LEU A 200 -16.49 0.26 4.87
C LEU A 200 -15.58 0.41 6.09
N ALA A 201 -14.26 0.43 5.88
CA ALA A 201 -13.29 0.66 6.95
C ALA A 201 -13.39 2.08 7.51
N ALA A 202 -13.56 3.10 6.65
CA ALA A 202 -13.75 4.48 7.07
C ALA A 202 -15.05 4.66 7.87
N ASP A 203 -16.15 4.04 7.44
CA ASP A 203 -17.42 4.04 8.16
C ASP A 203 -17.29 3.37 9.54
N ALA A 204 -16.65 2.20 9.61
CA ALA A 204 -16.40 1.51 10.87
C ALA A 204 -15.53 2.34 11.83
N ALA A 205 -14.48 2.98 11.31
CA ALA A 205 -13.64 3.90 12.06
C ALA A 205 -14.43 5.11 12.57
N TYR A 206 -15.28 5.70 11.72
CA TYR A 206 -16.15 6.81 12.10
C TYR A 206 -17.12 6.44 13.24
N GLN A 207 -17.78 5.28 13.14
CA GLN A 207 -18.68 4.80 14.21
C GLN A 207 -17.90 4.54 15.51
N THR A 208 -16.70 3.96 15.40
CA THR A 208 -15.81 3.72 16.54
C THR A 208 -15.48 5.01 17.27
N ARG A 209 -15.05 6.06 16.55
CA ARG A 209 -14.64 7.35 17.14
C ARG A 209 -15.77 8.07 17.88
N ARG A 210 -17.02 7.85 17.47
CA ARG A 210 -18.20 8.45 18.11
C ARG A 210 -18.67 7.70 19.35
N GLY A 211 -18.23 6.46 19.56
CA GLY A 211 -18.60 5.64 20.70
C GLY A 211 -17.99 6.13 22.01
N LEU A 212 -18.75 6.00 23.12
CA LEU A 212 -18.24 6.30 24.47
C LEU A 212 -16.92 5.56 24.79
N PRO A 213 -16.75 4.26 24.45
CA PRO A 213 -15.50 3.56 24.76
C PRO A 213 -14.26 4.18 24.10
N TYR A 214 -14.38 4.70 22.88
CA TYR A 214 -13.27 5.38 22.21
C TYR A 214 -12.96 6.73 22.86
N ARG A 215 -13.99 7.49 23.23
CA ARG A 215 -13.83 8.78 23.92
C ARG A 215 -13.14 8.63 25.27
N ASP A 216 -13.44 7.57 26.02
CA ASP A 216 -12.76 7.24 27.27
C ASP A 216 -11.29 6.89 27.05
N LEU A 217 -10.99 6.18 25.96
CA LEU A 217 -9.62 5.87 25.55
C LEU A 217 -8.84 7.14 25.14
N ALA A 218 -9.45 8.01 24.34
CA ALA A 218 -8.92 9.32 23.96
C ALA A 218 -8.62 10.20 25.19
N ALA A 219 -9.51 10.22 26.19
CA ALA A 219 -9.28 10.97 27.42
C ALA A 219 -8.05 10.47 28.23
N LYS A 220 -7.79 9.16 28.23
CA LYS A 220 -6.58 8.58 28.86
C LYS A 220 -5.31 9.02 28.13
N TRP A 221 -5.32 8.97 26.79
CA TRP A 221 -4.22 9.45 25.96
C TRP A 221 -4.01 10.96 26.12
N SER A 222 -5.07 11.76 26.12
CA SER A 222 -5.01 13.22 26.31
C SER A 222 -4.40 13.58 27.68
N SER A 223 -4.75 12.83 28.72
CA SER A 223 -4.13 12.99 30.05
C SER A 223 -2.63 12.68 30.04
N CYS A 224 -2.17 11.76 29.20
CA CYS A 224 -0.75 11.52 28.98
C CYS A 224 -0.08 12.70 28.26
N MET A 225 -0.68 13.19 27.17
CA MET A 225 -0.17 14.35 26.43
C MET A 225 -0.04 15.59 27.30
N LYS A 226 -1.01 15.84 28.18
CA LYS A 226 -0.97 16.96 29.16
C LYS A 226 0.24 16.88 30.07
N ARG A 227 0.60 15.70 30.56
CA ARG A 227 1.82 15.50 31.36
C ARG A 227 3.10 15.70 30.55
N SER A 228 3.04 15.46 29.24
CA SER A 228 4.12 15.72 28.29
C SER A 228 4.19 17.18 27.81
N GLY A 229 3.29 18.04 28.29
CA GLY A 229 3.27 19.47 27.97
C GLY A 229 2.47 19.85 26.72
N PHE A 230 1.61 18.96 26.22
CA PHE A 230 0.76 19.18 25.04
C PHE A 230 -0.72 19.02 25.40
N ASP A 231 -1.59 19.83 24.80
CA ASP A 231 -3.03 19.78 25.04
C ASP A 231 -3.77 19.46 23.74
N SER A 232 -4.14 18.20 23.60
CA SER A 232 -4.92 17.70 22.46
C SER A 232 -6.01 16.76 23.00
N PRO A 233 -7.25 16.85 22.50
CA PRO A 233 -8.35 16.01 22.98
C PRO A 233 -8.24 14.54 22.55
N ASP A 234 -7.62 14.28 21.39
CA ASP A 234 -7.43 12.94 20.83
C ASP A 234 -6.24 12.91 19.83
N PRO A 235 -5.72 11.72 19.48
CA PRO A 235 -4.57 11.60 18.57
C PRO A 235 -4.79 12.16 17.16
N GLU A 236 -6.01 12.11 16.62
CA GLU A 236 -6.33 12.61 15.28
C GLU A 236 -6.17 14.14 15.26
N SER A 237 -6.78 14.83 16.22
CA SER A 237 -6.69 16.29 16.36
C SER A 237 -5.26 16.80 16.57
N ALA A 238 -4.39 16.04 17.23
CA ALA A 238 -2.98 16.42 17.41
C ALA A 238 -2.19 16.36 16.11
N ARG A 239 -2.51 15.43 15.20
CA ARG A 239 -1.87 15.30 13.88
C ARG A 239 -2.42 16.26 12.85
N GLU A 240 -3.69 16.64 12.97
CA GLU A 240 -4.37 17.51 12.02
C GLU A 240 -4.32 18.99 12.39
N GLU A 241 -3.50 19.37 13.37
CA GLU A 241 -3.41 20.78 13.75
C GLU A 241 -2.93 21.64 12.56
N PRO A 242 -3.62 22.74 12.22
CA PRO A 242 -3.29 23.57 11.07
C PRO A 242 -1.87 24.19 11.08
N ARG A 243 -1.18 24.14 12.23
CA ARG A 243 0.20 24.63 12.37
C ARG A 243 1.24 23.68 11.77
N TRP A 244 0.88 22.43 11.49
CA TRP A 244 1.75 21.48 10.80
C TRP A 244 1.61 21.70 9.29
N ASN A 245 2.66 22.23 8.66
CA ASN A 245 2.66 22.48 7.22
C ASN A 245 3.33 21.30 6.50
N PRO A 246 2.57 20.44 5.80
CA PRO A 246 3.10 19.24 5.16
C PRO A 246 4.11 19.55 4.04
N ASN A 247 4.12 20.79 3.53
CA ASN A 247 5.00 21.23 2.43
C ASN A 247 6.35 21.78 2.90
N THR A 248 6.62 21.79 4.20
CA THR A 248 7.89 22.27 4.78
C THR A 248 8.54 21.21 5.64
N ALA A 249 9.81 21.39 6.02
CA ALA A 249 10.42 20.49 7.00
C ALA A 249 9.67 20.59 8.35
N PRO A 250 9.50 19.48 9.08
CA PRO A 250 8.79 19.46 10.35
C PRO A 250 9.47 20.39 11.37
N SER A 251 8.66 21.14 12.10
CA SER A 251 9.19 22.06 13.12
C SER A 251 9.70 21.30 14.35
N THR A 252 10.56 21.92 15.17
CA THR A 252 11.00 21.32 16.44
C THR A 252 9.81 21.04 17.37
N THR A 253 8.80 21.91 17.37
CA THR A 253 7.58 21.74 18.16
C THR A 253 6.76 20.56 17.66
N GLU A 254 6.66 20.39 16.35
CA GLU A 254 5.98 19.26 15.73
C GLU A 254 6.64 17.94 16.10
N ILE A 255 7.96 17.81 15.91
CA ILE A 255 8.73 16.62 16.27
C ILE A 255 8.51 16.27 17.75
N ARG A 256 8.59 17.27 18.64
CA ARG A 256 8.35 17.04 20.08
C ARG A 256 6.91 16.58 20.36
N THR A 257 5.93 17.12 19.63
CA THR A 257 4.52 16.73 19.78
C THR A 257 4.30 15.30 19.29
N ALA A 258 4.82 14.95 18.11
CA ALA A 258 4.73 13.62 17.53
C ALA A 258 5.43 12.55 18.37
N VAL A 259 6.59 12.87 18.95
CA VAL A 259 7.28 11.95 19.87
C VAL A 259 6.48 11.74 21.16
N ALA A 260 5.84 12.79 21.69
CA ALA A 260 4.97 12.66 22.85
C ALA A 260 3.72 11.83 22.53
N ASP A 261 3.11 12.06 21.35
CA ASP A 261 1.98 11.28 20.85
C ASP A 261 2.33 9.79 20.75
N ALA A 262 3.41 9.43 20.04
CA ALA A 262 3.88 8.05 19.90
C ALA A 262 4.04 7.36 21.26
N LYS A 263 4.66 8.04 22.23
CA LYS A 263 4.84 7.53 23.60
C LYS A 263 3.51 7.35 24.32
N CYS A 264 2.59 8.29 24.17
CA CYS A 264 1.28 8.22 24.81
C CYS A 264 0.37 7.16 24.18
N LEU A 265 0.45 6.94 22.86
CA LEU A 265 -0.23 5.83 22.17
C LEU A 265 0.23 4.48 22.72
N VAL A 266 1.55 4.30 22.90
CA VAL A 266 2.12 3.08 23.50
C VAL A 266 1.74 2.94 24.97
N ALA A 267 1.91 3.99 25.77
CA ALA A 267 1.66 3.97 27.21
C ALA A 267 0.19 3.70 27.58
N THR A 268 -0.74 3.99 26.66
CA THR A 268 -2.17 3.75 26.87
C THR A 268 -2.70 2.51 26.17
N ASP A 269 -1.83 1.73 25.51
CA ASP A 269 -2.22 0.60 24.64
C ASP A 269 -3.35 1.01 23.68
N PHE A 270 -3.25 2.24 23.14
CA PHE A 270 -4.31 2.91 22.40
C PHE A 270 -4.72 2.09 21.18
N LEU A 271 -3.74 1.63 20.41
CA LEU A 271 -3.98 0.97 19.13
C LEU A 271 -4.67 -0.36 19.28
N ARG A 272 -4.26 -1.18 20.26
CA ARG A 272 -4.93 -2.46 20.51
C ARG A 272 -6.39 -2.25 20.89
N GLN A 273 -6.67 -1.29 21.77
CA GLN A 273 -8.03 -1.02 22.21
C GLN A 273 -8.87 -0.39 21.11
N ALA A 274 -8.34 0.60 20.37
CA ALA A 274 -9.02 1.21 19.23
C ALA A 274 -9.31 0.18 18.12
N ALA A 275 -8.35 -0.69 17.81
CA ALA A 275 -8.52 -1.80 16.87
C ALA A 275 -9.61 -2.77 17.30
N ALA A 276 -9.67 -3.13 18.59
CA ALA A 276 -10.72 -4.01 19.11
C ALA A 276 -12.12 -3.36 19.00
N LEU A 277 -12.22 -2.04 19.23
CA LEU A 277 -13.47 -1.30 19.04
C LEU A 277 -13.88 -1.24 17.57
N GLN A 278 -12.94 -0.97 16.66
CA GLN A 278 -13.23 -0.96 15.22
C GLN A 278 -13.54 -2.34 14.67
N ALA A 279 -12.87 -3.40 15.14
CA ALA A 279 -13.19 -4.76 14.75
C ALA A 279 -14.66 -5.11 15.04
N HIS A 280 -15.22 -4.59 16.14
CA HIS A 280 -16.64 -4.76 16.43
C HIS A 280 -17.55 -4.08 15.40
N GLU A 281 -17.22 -2.85 14.98
CA GLU A 281 -17.97 -2.14 13.94
C GLU A 281 -17.79 -2.78 12.55
N GLU A 282 -16.58 -3.20 12.20
CA GLU A 282 -16.31 -3.89 10.94
C GLU A 282 -17.07 -5.22 10.84
N GLU A 283 -17.18 -6.01 11.91
CA GLU A 283 -17.99 -7.23 11.88
C GLU A 283 -19.48 -6.94 11.64
N LYS A 284 -20.01 -5.80 12.09
CA LYS A 284 -21.39 -5.39 11.74
C LYS A 284 -21.48 -5.05 10.26
N MET A 285 -20.54 -4.25 9.75
CA MET A 285 -20.48 -3.88 8.34
C MET A 285 -20.36 -5.12 7.45
N ILE A 286 -19.56 -6.10 7.84
CA ILE A 286 -19.41 -7.34 7.07
C ILE A 286 -20.72 -8.13 7.03
N LYS A 287 -21.41 -8.27 8.17
CA LYS A 287 -22.72 -8.94 8.21
C LYS A 287 -23.74 -8.25 7.31
N GLN A 288 -23.76 -6.92 7.31
CA GLN A 288 -24.67 -6.11 6.49
C GLN A 288 -24.35 -6.20 4.98
N ASN A 289 -23.10 -6.43 4.61
CA ASN A 289 -22.62 -6.42 3.21
C ASN A 289 -22.14 -7.81 2.74
N THR A 290 -22.69 -8.89 3.30
CA THR A 290 -22.18 -10.26 3.08
C THR A 290 -22.10 -10.66 1.61
N ALA A 291 -23.15 -10.38 0.82
CA ALA A 291 -23.21 -10.77 -0.59
C ALA A 291 -22.15 -10.03 -1.43
N GLU A 292 -22.02 -8.72 -1.24
CA GLU A 292 -21.05 -7.88 -1.92
C GLU A 292 -19.61 -8.28 -1.57
N LEU A 293 -19.32 -8.52 -0.29
CA LEU A 293 -18.00 -8.94 0.17
C LEU A 293 -17.65 -10.37 -0.29
N GLN A 294 -18.65 -11.23 -0.51
CA GLN A 294 -18.41 -12.53 -1.13
C GLN A 294 -17.99 -12.36 -2.59
N GLU A 295 -18.62 -11.45 -3.33
CA GLU A 295 -18.23 -11.14 -4.72
C GLU A 295 -16.82 -10.55 -4.81
N VAL A 296 -16.44 -9.68 -3.87
CA VAL A 296 -15.04 -9.20 -3.73
C VAL A 296 -14.06 -10.36 -3.61
N ARG A 297 -14.38 -11.36 -2.77
CA ARG A 297 -13.55 -12.55 -2.58
C ARG A 297 -13.49 -13.42 -3.84
N ASP A 298 -14.62 -13.63 -4.50
CA ASP A 298 -14.69 -14.45 -5.71
C ASP A 298 -13.89 -13.82 -6.85
N ASN A 299 -13.96 -12.49 -7.00
CA ASN A 299 -13.16 -11.74 -7.95
C ASN A 299 -11.66 -11.85 -7.67
N LEU A 300 -11.23 -11.69 -6.41
CA LEU A 300 -9.82 -11.88 -6.03
C LEU A 300 -9.34 -13.30 -6.38
N ASN A 301 -10.15 -14.33 -6.10
CA ASN A 301 -9.82 -15.71 -6.41
C ASN A 301 -9.69 -15.96 -7.92
N ALA A 302 -10.60 -15.40 -8.73
CA ALA A 302 -10.54 -15.50 -10.19
C ALA A 302 -9.26 -14.86 -10.74
N ARG A 303 -8.90 -13.66 -10.27
CA ARG A 303 -7.67 -12.96 -10.69
C ARG A 303 -6.41 -13.72 -10.31
N LEU A 304 -6.36 -14.29 -9.10
CA LEU A 304 -5.23 -15.13 -8.65
C LEU A 304 -5.10 -16.40 -9.48
N LYS A 305 -6.21 -17.04 -9.85
CA LYS A 305 -6.21 -18.19 -10.75
C LYS A 305 -5.66 -17.81 -12.13
N ASN A 306 -6.09 -16.69 -12.70
CA ASN A 306 -5.61 -16.19 -13.98
C ASN A 306 -4.11 -15.85 -13.92
N ALA A 307 -3.67 -15.15 -12.87
CA ALA A 307 -2.26 -14.86 -12.63
C ALA A 307 -1.41 -16.13 -12.53
N THR A 308 -1.89 -17.16 -11.81
CA THR A 308 -1.20 -18.46 -11.70
C THR A 308 -1.03 -19.12 -13.07
N ALA A 309 -2.11 -19.19 -13.87
CA ALA A 309 -2.08 -19.80 -15.19
C ALA A 309 -1.11 -19.07 -16.14
N LEU A 310 -1.11 -17.73 -16.09
CA LEU A 310 -0.23 -16.88 -16.90
C LEU A 310 1.24 -17.04 -16.54
N LEU A 311 1.57 -17.09 -15.25
CA LEU A 311 2.95 -17.18 -14.75
C LEU A 311 3.52 -18.59 -14.83
N SER A 312 2.67 -19.62 -14.96
CA SER A 312 3.10 -21.02 -15.10
C SER A 312 3.23 -21.46 -16.57
N SER A 313 2.82 -20.62 -17.51
CA SER A 313 2.93 -20.92 -18.95
C SER A 313 4.34 -20.57 -19.44
N PRO A 314 5.04 -21.51 -20.13
CA PRO A 314 6.39 -21.30 -20.64
C PRO A 314 6.49 -20.23 -21.74
#